data_AF-A0A433PNS2-F1
#
_entry.id   AF-A0A433PNS2-F1
#
_cell.length_a   1.000
_cell.length_b   1.000
_cell.length_c   1.000
_cell.angle_alpha   90.00
_cell.angle_beta   90.00
_cell.angle_gamma   90.00
#
_symmetry.space_group_name_H-M   'P 1'
#
loop_
_entity.id
_entity.type
_entity.pdbx_description
1 polymer ?
#
loop_
_entity_poly.entity_id
_entity_poly.type
_entity_poly.pdbx_seq_one_letter_code
_entity_poly.pdbx_strand_id
1 'polypeptide(L)'
;MVMATRSPSHTSGRVMALGTTHQERYRFATWPIKCSSAPVANHLSPFLQEWAARLLLERSLSIKSPTIAYQLTGSKKVQQVLASPRVLERFLSSAQADDLRVVFAGLYPLDASSTGRAALEAALREPHKFVLKPQREGGGNNVYGEDIRKVLEGLGERERSKFILMDLIRSPPFRGYMVREGQLIDAQVVSELGIFGIFLGSGPTVLLNETGGHLLRTKSHESNEGGVAAGFAVIDSPLLV
;
A
#
# COMPACT_ATOMS: atom_id res chain seq x y z
N MET A 1 8.11 -14.14 -10.05
CA MET A 1 8.43 -15.44 -10.66
C MET A 1 7.10 -16.11 -10.98
N VAL A 2 6.73 -16.26 -12.25
CA VAL A 2 5.52 -17.01 -12.63
C VAL A 2 5.93 -18.48 -12.66
N MET A 3 5.49 -19.29 -11.70
CA MET A 3 5.68 -20.74 -11.78
C MET A 3 4.57 -21.33 -12.65
N ALA A 4 4.90 -21.61 -13.91
CA ALA A 4 4.08 -22.40 -14.81
C ALA A 4 4.68 -23.80 -14.91
N THR A 5 3.92 -24.84 -14.57
CA THR A 5 4.35 -26.22 -14.77
C THR A 5 3.80 -26.71 -16.11
N ARG A 6 4.68 -27.12 -17.03
CA ARG A 6 4.29 -27.82 -18.27
C ARG A 6 3.81 -29.24 -17.93
N SER A 7 2.80 -29.71 -18.65
CA SER A 7 2.45 -31.14 -18.71
C SER A 7 3.66 -31.94 -19.24
N PRO A 8 3.95 -33.15 -18.74
CA PRO A 8 5.13 -33.90 -19.13
C PRO A 8 4.92 -34.54 -20.52
N SER A 9 5.32 -33.82 -21.56
CA SER A 9 5.67 -34.42 -22.85
C SER A 9 6.63 -33.51 -23.62
N HIS A 10 7.90 -33.94 -23.64
CA HIS A 10 9.02 -33.52 -24.49
C HIS A 10 9.70 -32.14 -24.32
N THR A 11 11.02 -32.25 -24.46
CA THR A 11 12.16 -31.38 -24.21
C THR A 11 12.29 -30.15 -25.12
N SER A 12 12.63 -29.00 -24.53
CA SER A 12 13.67 -28.04 -24.95
C SER A 12 13.35 -26.64 -24.41
N GLY A 13 14.31 -26.03 -23.72
CA GLY A 13 14.19 -24.68 -23.17
C GLY A 13 14.34 -23.62 -24.25
N ARG A 14 13.34 -22.75 -24.37
CA ARG A 14 13.46 -21.44 -25.02
C ARG A 14 12.65 -20.41 -24.24
N VAL A 15 13.30 -19.28 -23.93
CA VAL A 15 12.63 -18.03 -23.57
C VAL A 15 12.13 -17.43 -24.88
N MET A 16 10.82 -17.26 -25.05
CA MET A 16 10.22 -16.65 -26.24
C MET A 16 9.36 -15.46 -25.84
N ALA A 17 9.60 -14.34 -26.51
CA ALA A 17 8.79 -13.14 -26.48
C ALA A 17 7.41 -13.41 -27.09
N LEU A 18 6.39 -12.71 -26.57
CA LEU A 18 4.98 -12.83 -26.96
C LEU A 18 4.78 -12.38 -28.42
N GLY A 19 4.73 -13.36 -29.33
CA GLY A 19 4.22 -13.25 -30.69
C GLY A 19 2.96 -14.09 -30.85
N THR A 20 1.95 -13.50 -31.48
CA THR A 20 0.63 -14.08 -31.78
C THR A 20 0.73 -15.39 -32.56
N THR A 21 -0.22 -16.31 -32.30
CA THR A 21 -0.51 -17.62 -32.96
C THR A 21 0.11 -18.90 -32.41
N HIS A 22 0.03 -19.13 -31.08
CA HIS A 22 -0.13 -20.48 -30.51
C HIS A 22 -0.67 -20.36 -29.07
N GLN A 23 -1.96 -20.65 -28.82
CA GLN A 23 -2.46 -20.80 -27.45
C GLN A 23 -2.02 -22.15 -26.89
N GLU A 24 -0.77 -22.22 -26.43
CA GLU A 24 -0.33 -23.34 -25.59
C GLU A 24 -1.13 -23.32 -24.27
N ARG A 25 -1.72 -24.47 -23.91
CA ARG A 25 -2.48 -24.64 -22.65
C ARG A 25 -1.51 -24.72 -21.47
N TYR A 26 -1.13 -23.57 -20.92
CA TYR A 26 -0.39 -23.49 -19.67
C TYR A 26 -1.34 -23.53 -18.47
N ARG A 27 -1.01 -24.35 -17.45
CA ARG A 27 -1.62 -24.27 -16.12
C ARG A 27 -0.73 -23.39 -15.24
N PHE A 28 -1.29 -22.30 -14.75
CA PHE A 28 -0.62 -21.41 -13.80
C PHE A 28 -1.01 -21.80 -12.38
N ALA A 29 -0.02 -22.17 -11.56
CA ALA A 29 -0.26 -22.48 -10.15
C ALA A 29 -0.37 -21.21 -9.30
N THR A 30 0.42 -20.18 -9.62
CA THR A 30 0.51 -18.92 -8.85
C THR A 30 0.57 -17.71 -9.76
N TRP A 31 -0.11 -16.62 -9.40
CA TRP A 31 -0.05 -15.34 -10.11
C TRP A 31 0.36 -14.18 -9.19
N PRO A 32 1.62 -13.69 -9.27
CA PRO A 32 2.05 -12.50 -8.56
C PRO A 32 1.60 -11.23 -9.30
N ILE A 33 0.90 -10.32 -8.62
CA ILE A 33 0.44 -9.07 -9.20
C ILE A 33 1.50 -7.98 -8.96
N LYS A 34 1.96 -7.31 -10.03
CA LYS A 34 2.91 -6.18 -9.96
C LYS A 34 2.37 -4.83 -10.46
N CYS A 35 1.27 -4.80 -11.23
CA CYS A 35 0.86 -3.61 -11.99
C CYS A 35 -0.64 -3.24 -11.86
N SER A 36 -1.26 -3.31 -10.67
CA SER A 36 -2.69 -2.98 -10.51
C SER A 36 -3.00 -1.89 -9.48
N SER A 37 -2.01 -1.16 -8.99
CA SER A 37 -2.15 -0.28 -7.83
C SER A 37 -2.59 1.16 -8.16
N ALA A 38 -2.67 1.56 -9.44
CA ALA A 38 -3.16 2.88 -9.83
C ALA A 38 -3.88 2.86 -11.19
N PRO A 39 -5.07 3.48 -11.33
CA PRO A 39 -5.68 3.70 -12.63
C PRO A 39 -4.93 4.79 -13.40
N VAL A 40 -4.42 4.47 -14.59
CA VAL A 40 -3.91 5.46 -15.54
C VAL A 40 -5.08 5.88 -16.42
N ALA A 41 -5.61 7.08 -16.20
CA ALA A 41 -6.64 7.64 -17.07
C ALA A 41 -6.01 7.97 -18.43
N ASN A 42 -6.52 7.37 -19.52
CA ASN A 42 -6.72 8.04 -20.81
C ASN A 42 -7.22 7.13 -21.96
N HIS A 43 -7.42 5.82 -21.77
CA HIS A 43 -8.04 4.98 -22.81
C HIS A 43 -9.06 3.99 -22.23
N LEU A 44 -10.35 4.18 -22.56
CA LEU A 44 -11.47 3.35 -22.09
C LEU A 44 -11.41 1.89 -22.59
N SER A 45 -10.79 1.64 -23.75
CA SER A 45 -10.71 0.29 -24.35
C SER A 45 -9.67 -0.64 -23.68
N PRO A 46 -8.41 -0.22 -23.44
CA PRO A 46 -7.45 -0.97 -22.62
C PRO A 46 -7.96 -1.23 -21.20
N PHE A 47 -8.63 -0.24 -20.60
CA PHE A 47 -9.20 -0.34 -19.26
C PHE A 47 -10.18 -1.51 -19.11
N LEU A 48 -11.14 -1.68 -20.04
CA LEU A 48 -12.09 -2.79 -19.99
C LEU A 48 -11.42 -4.16 -20.19
N GLN A 49 -10.39 -4.23 -21.04
CA GLN A 49 -9.63 -5.46 -21.26
C GLN A 49 -8.81 -5.86 -20.03
N GLU A 50 -8.20 -4.90 -19.34
CA GLU A 50 -7.47 -5.11 -18.09
C GLU A 50 -8.38 -5.62 -16.97
N TRP A 51 -9.58 -5.04 -16.83
CA TRP A 51 -10.59 -5.53 -15.88
C TRP A 51 -11.09 -6.93 -16.21
N ALA A 52 -11.33 -7.22 -17.50
CA ALA A 52 -11.69 -8.56 -17.94
C ALA A 52 -10.60 -9.58 -17.64
N ALA A 53 -9.33 -9.24 -17.88
CA ALA A 53 -8.19 -10.07 -17.55
C ALA A 53 -8.06 -10.28 -16.03
N ARG A 54 -8.22 -9.22 -15.22
CA ARG A 54 -8.20 -9.34 -13.76
C ARG A 54 -9.32 -10.26 -13.27
N LEU A 55 -10.53 -10.10 -13.79
CA LEU A 55 -11.67 -10.95 -13.44
C LEU A 55 -11.42 -12.42 -13.82
N LEU A 56 -10.86 -12.67 -15.00
CA LEU A 56 -10.48 -14.01 -15.43
C LEU A 56 -9.47 -14.66 -14.46
N LEU A 57 -8.44 -13.91 -14.05
CA LEU A 57 -7.43 -14.38 -13.10
C LEU A 57 -8.06 -14.69 -11.73
N GLU A 58 -8.88 -13.80 -11.19
CA GLU A 58 -9.53 -14.02 -9.89
C GLU A 58 -10.46 -15.23 -9.91
N ARG A 59 -11.18 -15.46 -11.01
CA ARG A 59 -12.07 -16.64 -11.21
C ARG A 59 -11.33 -17.94 -11.48
N SER A 60 -10.02 -17.90 -11.76
CA SER A 60 -9.23 -19.10 -12.00
C SER A 60 -8.89 -19.86 -10.71
N LEU A 61 -8.51 -21.13 -10.86
CA LEU A 61 -8.00 -21.97 -9.76
C LEU A 61 -6.56 -21.64 -9.34
N SER A 62 -5.91 -20.66 -9.97
CA SER A 62 -4.57 -20.24 -9.56
C SER A 62 -4.60 -19.60 -8.17
N ILE A 63 -3.51 -19.73 -7.41
CA ILE A 63 -3.29 -19.00 -6.16
C ILE A 63 -2.88 -17.57 -6.52
N LYS A 64 -3.64 -16.58 -6.04
CA LYS A 64 -3.36 -15.16 -6.30
C LYS A 64 -2.50 -14.58 -5.17
N SER A 65 -1.55 -13.74 -5.53
CA SER A 65 -0.69 -13.03 -4.57
C SER A 65 -0.62 -11.53 -4.93
N PRO A 66 -1.45 -10.68 -4.31
CA PRO A 66 -2.59 -10.99 -3.43
C PRO A 66 -3.88 -11.33 -4.20
N THR A 67 -4.88 -11.90 -3.52
CA THR A 67 -6.28 -11.95 -4.01
C THR A 67 -6.89 -10.54 -4.03
N ILE A 68 -8.03 -10.35 -4.72
CA ILE A 68 -8.77 -9.08 -4.66
C ILE A 68 -9.18 -8.70 -3.23
N ALA A 69 -9.55 -9.67 -2.39
CA ALA A 69 -9.88 -9.42 -0.99
C ALA A 69 -8.66 -8.89 -0.21
N TYR A 70 -7.50 -9.53 -0.36
CA TYR A 70 -6.26 -9.07 0.27
C TYR A 70 -5.78 -7.71 -0.26
N GLN A 71 -6.05 -7.41 -1.54
CA GLN A 71 -5.78 -6.07 -2.07
C GLN A 71 -6.67 -5.01 -1.39
N LEU A 72 -7.97 -5.30 -1.21
CA LEU A 72 -8.89 -4.37 -0.55
C LEU A 72 -8.57 -4.17 0.94
N THR A 73 -8.07 -5.20 1.63
CA THR A 73 -7.63 -5.06 3.04
C THR A 73 -6.44 -4.12 3.19
N GLY A 74 -5.63 -3.94 2.15
CA GLY A 74 -4.53 -2.96 2.12
C GLY A 74 -4.99 -1.50 1.97
N SER A 75 -6.29 -1.25 1.76
CA SER A 75 -6.80 0.11 1.60
C SER A 75 -6.64 0.95 2.87
N LYS A 76 -6.44 2.25 2.69
CA LYS A 76 -6.36 3.22 3.80
C LYS A 76 -7.65 3.23 4.61
N LYS A 77 -8.81 3.03 3.98
CA LYS A 77 -10.08 2.93 4.69
C LYS A 77 -10.12 1.72 5.62
N VAL A 78 -9.66 0.54 5.19
CA VAL A 78 -9.59 -0.63 6.07
C VAL A 78 -8.61 -0.38 7.22
N GLN A 79 -7.43 0.20 6.95
CA GLN A 79 -6.50 0.62 8.00
C GLN A 79 -7.16 1.51 9.06
N GLN A 80 -7.92 2.53 8.63
CA GLN A 80 -8.64 3.44 9.54
C GLN A 80 -9.76 2.72 10.32
N VAL A 81 -10.54 1.87 9.66
CA VAL A 81 -11.64 1.14 10.29
C VAL A 81 -11.12 0.16 11.34
N LEU A 82 -10.00 -0.53 11.06
CA LEU A 82 -9.35 -1.41 12.04
C LEU A 82 -8.87 -0.64 13.29
N ALA A 83 -8.51 0.63 13.17
CA ALA A 83 -8.16 1.48 14.31
C ALA A 83 -9.36 1.94 15.15
N SER A 84 -10.60 1.68 14.71
CA SER A 84 -11.79 2.07 15.46
C SER A 84 -12.00 1.16 16.68
N PRO A 85 -12.56 1.67 17.79
CA PRO A 85 -12.78 0.88 19.00
C PRO A 85 -13.59 -0.41 18.72
N ARG A 86 -13.14 -1.52 19.30
CA ARG A 86 -13.80 -2.85 19.23
C ARG A 86 -13.78 -3.52 17.85
N VAL A 87 -13.13 -2.95 16.84
CA VAL A 87 -13.09 -3.55 15.49
C VAL A 87 -12.05 -4.66 15.39
N LEU A 88 -10.85 -4.49 15.96
CA LEU A 88 -9.80 -5.51 15.96
C LEU A 88 -10.25 -6.80 16.65
N GLU A 89 -11.01 -6.69 17.74
CA GLU A 89 -11.51 -7.81 18.55
C GLU A 89 -12.48 -8.72 17.79
N ARG A 90 -12.97 -8.29 16.62
CA ARG A 90 -13.74 -9.14 15.71
C ARG A 90 -12.86 -10.18 15.00
N PHE A 91 -11.55 -9.96 14.97
CA PHE A 91 -10.57 -10.76 14.24
C PHE A 91 -9.48 -11.36 15.14
N LEU A 92 -9.27 -10.78 16.32
CA LEU A 92 -8.16 -11.10 17.23
C LEU A 92 -8.65 -11.20 18.68
N SER A 93 -7.87 -11.86 19.53
CA SER A 93 -8.07 -11.76 20.98
C SER A 93 -7.80 -10.34 21.49
N SER A 94 -8.34 -10.00 22.66
CA SER A 94 -8.11 -8.67 23.26
C SER A 94 -6.63 -8.36 23.46
N ALA A 95 -5.83 -9.33 23.92
CA ALA A 95 -4.39 -9.15 24.10
C ALA A 95 -3.67 -8.84 22.78
N GLN A 96 -3.97 -9.58 21.70
CA GLN A 96 -3.40 -9.32 20.38
C GLN A 96 -3.86 -7.98 19.80
N ALA A 97 -5.11 -7.59 20.05
CA ALA A 97 -5.64 -6.29 19.63
C ALA A 97 -4.89 -5.14 20.35
N ASP A 98 -4.60 -5.31 21.64
CA ASP A 98 -3.85 -4.34 22.43
C ASP A 98 -2.39 -4.24 21.96
N ASP A 99 -1.72 -5.35 21.68
CA ASP A 99 -0.37 -5.36 21.10
C ASP A 99 -0.31 -4.59 19.77
N LEU A 100 -1.29 -4.80 18.88
CA LEU A 100 -1.35 -4.09 17.60
C LEU A 100 -1.68 -2.61 17.73
N ARG A 101 -2.46 -2.21 18.74
CA ARG A 101 -2.81 -0.79 18.95
C ARG A 101 -1.61 0.07 19.26
N VAL A 102 -0.57 -0.49 19.87
CA VAL A 102 0.66 0.25 20.22
C VAL A 102 1.32 0.87 19.00
N VAL A 103 1.20 0.25 17.82
CA VAL A 103 1.81 0.74 16.58
C VAL A 103 0.89 1.61 15.72
N PHE A 104 -0.34 1.86 16.16
CA PHE A 104 -1.28 2.71 15.42
C PHE A 104 -1.06 4.19 15.75
N ALA A 105 -0.88 5.02 14.73
CA ALA A 105 -1.12 6.45 14.85
C ALA A 105 -2.64 6.74 14.89
N GLY A 106 -3.04 7.96 15.23
CA GLY A 106 -4.44 8.36 15.12
C GLY A 106 -4.92 8.28 13.68
N LEU A 107 -6.03 7.58 13.48
CA LEU A 107 -6.64 7.30 12.19
C LEU A 107 -8.13 7.61 12.27
N TYR A 108 -8.59 8.59 11.51
CA TYR A 108 -9.93 9.15 11.65
C TYR A 108 -10.72 9.09 10.34
N PRO A 109 -12.02 8.80 10.41
CA PRO A 109 -12.90 8.93 9.26
C PRO A 109 -13.17 10.42 8.97
N LEU A 110 -13.69 10.69 7.77
CA LEU A 110 -14.20 12.01 7.37
C LEU A 110 -15.63 11.84 6.83
N ASP A 111 -16.50 11.26 7.65
CA ASP A 111 -17.91 10.99 7.38
C ASP A 111 -18.82 11.75 8.37
N ALA A 112 -20.14 11.52 8.29
CA ALA A 112 -21.16 12.21 9.09
C ALA A 112 -21.13 11.85 10.60
N SER A 113 -20.33 10.85 11.00
CA SER A 113 -20.25 10.43 12.40
C SER A 113 -19.75 11.56 13.31
N SER A 114 -19.98 11.44 14.62
CA SER A 114 -19.41 12.39 15.59
C SER A 114 -17.89 12.45 15.52
N THR A 115 -17.24 11.29 15.37
CA THR A 115 -15.79 11.19 15.18
C THR A 115 -15.35 11.85 13.87
N GLY A 116 -16.07 11.63 12.78
CA GLY A 116 -15.75 12.23 11.47
C GLY A 116 -15.86 13.74 11.45
N ARG A 117 -16.91 14.29 12.08
CA ARG A 117 -17.07 15.75 12.26
C ARG A 117 -15.98 16.33 13.16
N ALA A 118 -15.66 15.69 14.28
CA ALA A 118 -14.57 16.15 15.15
C ALA A 118 -13.20 16.13 14.45
N ALA A 119 -12.93 15.10 13.64
CA ALA A 119 -11.71 15.01 12.83
C ALA A 119 -11.63 16.11 11.77
N LEU A 120 -12.75 16.41 11.10
CA LEU A 120 -12.84 17.53 10.16
C LEU A 120 -12.51 18.86 10.84
N GLU A 121 -13.16 19.18 11.97
CA GLU A 121 -12.88 20.41 12.72
C GLU A 121 -11.42 20.49 13.17
N ALA A 122 -10.85 19.37 13.64
CA ALA A 122 -9.44 19.32 14.02
C ALA A 122 -8.50 19.56 12.83
N ALA A 123 -8.78 18.95 11.67
CA ALA A 123 -8.00 19.15 10.45
C ALA A 123 -8.09 20.59 9.93
N LEU A 124 -9.26 21.22 10.02
CA LEU A 124 -9.47 22.62 9.66
C LEU A 124 -8.87 23.58 10.68
N ARG A 125 -8.62 23.17 11.93
CA ARG A 125 -7.99 24.04 12.93
C ARG A 125 -6.47 23.95 12.90
N GLU A 126 -5.92 22.74 12.79
CA GLU A 126 -4.48 22.47 12.88
C GLU A 126 -4.02 21.50 11.78
N PRO A 127 -4.09 21.88 10.49
CA PRO A 127 -3.84 20.96 9.38
C PRO A 127 -2.41 20.37 9.38
N HIS A 128 -1.43 21.08 9.93
CA HIS A 128 -0.04 20.64 10.04
C HIS A 128 0.18 19.45 11.00
N LYS A 129 -0.83 19.05 11.79
CA LYS A 129 -0.79 17.85 12.63
C LYS A 129 -1.19 16.58 11.89
N PHE A 130 -1.68 16.71 10.65
CA PHE A 130 -2.30 15.60 9.93
C PHE A 130 -1.72 15.40 8.54
N VAL A 131 -2.06 14.24 7.98
CA VAL A 131 -1.96 13.93 6.56
C VAL A 131 -3.31 13.41 6.08
N LEU A 132 -3.78 13.94 4.96
CA LEU A 132 -5.02 13.51 4.32
C LEU A 132 -4.68 12.49 3.22
N LYS A 133 -5.27 11.29 3.30
CA LYS A 133 -4.93 10.17 2.40
C LYS A 133 -6.14 9.73 1.58
N PRO A 134 -6.09 9.77 0.24
CA PRO A 134 -7.09 9.12 -0.60
C PRO A 134 -6.88 7.60 -0.64
N GLN A 135 -7.85 6.86 -1.18
CA GLN A 135 -7.76 5.41 -1.41
C GLN A 135 -6.90 5.09 -2.64
N ARG A 136 -5.63 5.49 -2.62
CA ARG A 136 -4.64 5.22 -3.66
C ARG A 136 -3.34 4.68 -3.08
N GLU A 137 -2.65 3.90 -3.91
CA GLU A 137 -1.33 3.31 -3.63
C GLU A 137 -0.27 3.91 -4.58
N GLY A 138 1.00 3.62 -4.31
CA GLY A 138 2.11 4.01 -5.21
C GLY A 138 2.81 5.34 -4.89
N GLY A 139 2.46 6.01 -3.79
CA GLY A 139 3.06 7.30 -3.40
C GLY A 139 2.51 8.50 -4.20
N GLY A 140 2.82 9.73 -3.78
CA GLY A 140 2.46 10.96 -4.51
C GLY A 140 1.00 11.40 -4.44
N ASN A 141 0.17 10.77 -3.60
CA ASN A 141 -1.27 11.02 -3.55
C ASN A 141 -1.75 11.66 -2.24
N ASN A 142 -0.87 11.80 -1.25
CA ASN A 142 -1.25 12.36 0.06
C ASN A 142 -1.27 13.89 0.00
N VAL A 143 -2.10 14.51 0.84
CA VAL A 143 -2.18 15.96 0.99
C VAL A 143 -1.71 16.35 2.40
N TYR A 144 -0.90 17.40 2.48
CA TYR A 144 -0.20 17.83 3.70
C TYR A 144 -0.40 19.33 3.96
N GLY A 145 -0.25 19.74 5.22
CA GLY A 145 -0.24 21.16 5.61
C GLY A 145 -1.51 21.90 5.17
N GLU A 146 -1.38 23.18 4.84
CA GLU A 146 -2.53 24.04 4.49
C GLU A 146 -3.33 23.56 3.27
N ASP A 147 -2.77 22.71 2.41
CA ASP A 147 -3.52 22.14 1.29
C ASP A 147 -4.62 21.18 1.76
N ILE A 148 -4.50 20.60 2.97
CA ILE A 148 -5.58 19.82 3.59
C ILE A 148 -6.83 20.68 3.74
N ARG A 149 -6.68 21.92 4.23
CA ARG A 149 -7.80 22.86 4.40
C ARG A 149 -8.48 23.12 3.07
N LYS A 150 -7.70 23.50 2.05
CA LYS A 150 -8.20 23.82 0.70
C LYS A 150 -9.01 22.66 0.12
N VAL A 151 -8.51 21.43 0.27
CA VAL A 151 -9.21 20.22 -0.19
C VAL A 151 -10.49 19.99 0.59
N LEU A 152 -10.46 20.05 1.92
CA LEU A 152 -11.63 19.73 2.75
C LEU A 152 -12.75 20.77 2.60
N GLU A 153 -12.43 22.05 2.51
CA GLU A 153 -13.40 23.14 2.33
C GLU A 153 -14.11 23.04 0.97
N GLY A 154 -13.42 22.56 -0.07
CA GLY A 154 -13.97 22.41 -1.42
C GLY A 154 -14.82 21.14 -1.65
N LEU A 155 -14.86 20.21 -0.70
CA LEU A 155 -15.54 18.92 -0.87
C LEU A 155 -16.83 18.83 -0.06
N GLY A 156 -17.86 18.22 -0.63
CA GLY A 156 -19.06 17.82 0.11
C GLY A 156 -18.80 16.64 1.05
N GLU A 157 -19.69 16.43 2.03
CA GLU A 157 -19.56 15.34 3.03
C GLU A 157 -19.32 13.96 2.38
N ARG A 158 -20.10 13.63 1.35
CA ARG A 158 -19.95 12.36 0.63
C ARG A 158 -18.58 12.21 -0.02
N GLU A 159 -17.97 13.29 -0.47
CA GLU A 159 -16.67 13.25 -1.13
C GLU A 159 -15.53 13.19 -0.13
N ARG A 160 -15.65 13.87 1.02
CA ARG A 160 -14.73 13.76 2.15
C ARG A 160 -14.59 12.32 2.64
N SER A 161 -15.68 11.53 2.60
CA SER A 161 -15.67 10.12 3.00
C SER A 161 -14.75 9.21 2.17
N LYS A 162 -14.29 9.69 1.00
CA LYS A 162 -13.30 8.99 0.15
C LYS A 162 -11.87 9.08 0.72
N PHE A 163 -11.66 9.95 1.71
CA PHE A 163 -10.38 10.16 2.37
C PHE A 163 -10.39 9.59 3.78
N ILE A 164 -9.20 9.38 4.32
CA ILE A 164 -8.98 9.26 5.76
C ILE A 164 -8.07 10.40 6.23
N LEU A 165 -8.23 10.80 7.47
CA LEU A 165 -7.29 11.67 8.15
C LEU A 165 -6.39 10.82 9.04
N MET A 166 -5.09 11.09 9.06
CA MET A 166 -4.14 10.39 9.92
C MET A 166 -3.23 11.40 10.61
N ASP A 167 -2.86 11.15 11.86
CA ASP A 167 -1.85 11.94 12.56
C ASP A 167 -0.52 11.90 11.77
N LEU A 168 0.13 13.05 11.65
CA LEU A 168 1.42 13.16 11.02
C LEU A 168 2.50 12.61 11.98
N ILE A 169 3.13 11.51 11.59
CA ILE A 169 4.27 10.95 12.32
C ILE A 169 5.47 11.87 12.14
N ARG A 170 6.02 12.37 13.25
CA ARG A 170 7.18 13.27 13.28
C ARG A 170 8.40 12.51 13.81
N SER A 171 9.10 11.83 12.89
CA SER A 171 10.36 11.16 13.22
C SER A 171 11.47 12.19 13.47
N PRO A 172 12.32 12.00 14.49
CA PRO A 172 13.50 12.85 14.69
C PRO A 172 14.41 12.80 13.46
N PRO A 173 14.77 13.95 12.86
CA PRO A 173 15.71 13.96 11.76
C PRO A 173 17.13 13.71 12.26
N PHE A 174 17.95 13.13 11.39
CA PHE A 174 19.38 12.97 11.61
C PHE A 174 20.15 13.39 10.35
N ARG A 175 21.42 13.76 10.50
CA ARG A 175 22.26 14.07 9.34
C ARG A 175 22.62 12.78 8.61
N GLY A 176 22.37 12.73 7.31
CA GLY A 176 22.68 11.58 6.47
C GLY A 176 23.10 12.00 5.06
N TYR A 177 23.70 11.05 4.35
CA TYR A 177 24.13 11.23 2.97
C TYR A 177 23.29 10.36 2.04
N MET A 178 22.69 10.97 1.02
CA MET A 178 21.96 10.25 -0.02
C MET A 178 22.76 10.30 -1.31
N VAL A 179 22.84 9.18 -2.04
CA VAL A 179 23.44 9.13 -3.37
C VAL A 179 22.35 8.99 -4.42
N ARG A 180 22.30 9.90 -5.40
CA ARG A 180 21.35 9.88 -6.52
C ARG A 180 22.04 10.29 -7.79
N GLU A 181 21.92 9.47 -8.84
CA GLU A 181 22.50 9.74 -10.16
C GLU A 181 24.00 10.10 -10.09
N GLY A 182 24.73 9.43 -9.19
CA GLY A 182 26.16 9.66 -8.94
C GLY A 182 26.47 10.92 -8.12
N GLN A 183 25.47 11.69 -7.70
CA GLN A 183 25.62 12.88 -6.86
C GLN A 183 25.41 12.53 -5.39
N LEU A 184 26.29 13.05 -4.53
CA LEU A 184 26.17 12.97 -3.08
C LEU A 184 25.37 14.17 -2.57
N ILE A 185 24.35 13.91 -1.76
CA ILE A 185 23.46 14.90 -1.16
C ILE A 185 23.59 14.79 0.36
N ASP A 186 24.18 15.80 1.00
CA ASP A 186 24.23 15.96 2.45
C ASP A 186 22.96 16.68 2.93
N ALA A 187 22.17 16.05 3.79
CA ALA A 187 20.90 16.59 4.24
C ALA A 187 20.51 16.08 5.64
N GLN A 188 19.54 16.78 6.26
CA GLN A 188 18.74 16.19 7.32
C GLN A 188 17.78 15.18 6.69
N VAL A 189 17.77 13.95 7.19
CA VAL A 189 16.99 12.85 6.65
C VAL A 189 16.11 12.20 7.72
N VAL A 190 15.09 11.50 7.25
CA VAL A 190 14.24 10.63 8.05
C VAL A 190 14.08 9.28 7.35
N SER A 191 13.97 8.22 8.14
CA SER A 191 13.84 6.86 7.62
C SER A 191 12.46 6.26 7.93
N GLU A 192 11.99 5.43 7.02
CA GLU A 192 10.75 4.64 7.13
C GLU A 192 11.12 3.15 7.01
N LEU A 193 10.93 2.41 8.10
CA LEU A 193 11.19 0.97 8.16
C LEU A 193 9.97 0.19 7.68
N GLY A 194 10.14 -0.58 6.62
CA GLY A 194 9.18 -1.60 6.19
C GLY A 194 9.62 -2.99 6.62
N ILE A 195 8.69 -3.79 7.15
CA ILE A 195 8.89 -5.20 7.48
C ILE A 195 8.07 -6.03 6.51
N PHE A 196 8.70 -6.99 5.84
CA PHE A 196 8.00 -7.90 4.93
C PHE A 196 7.35 -9.04 5.73
N GLY A 197 6.11 -9.37 5.40
CA GLY A 197 5.41 -10.56 5.91
C GLY A 197 5.15 -11.55 4.78
N ILE A 198 5.36 -12.83 5.04
CA ILE A 198 5.05 -13.93 4.12
C ILE A 198 3.94 -14.77 4.75
N PHE A 199 2.80 -14.85 4.07
CA PHE A 199 1.65 -15.62 4.54
C PHE A 199 1.13 -16.55 3.44
N LEU A 200 0.90 -17.82 3.79
CA LEU A 200 0.21 -18.81 2.97
C LEU A 200 -0.81 -19.55 3.83
N GLY A 201 -2.06 -19.59 3.37
CA GLY A 201 -3.14 -20.29 4.06
C GLY A 201 -4.05 -21.04 3.08
N SER A 202 -4.77 -22.02 3.61
CA SER A 202 -5.81 -22.77 2.92
C SER A 202 -7.03 -22.90 3.84
N GLY A 203 -8.07 -22.12 3.56
CA GLY A 203 -9.24 -22.02 4.45
C GLY A 203 -8.82 -21.55 5.86
N PRO A 204 -9.19 -22.26 6.94
CA PRO A 204 -8.79 -21.91 8.30
C PRO A 204 -7.33 -22.29 8.62
N THR A 205 -6.67 -23.08 7.77
CA THR A 205 -5.34 -23.61 8.04
C THR A 205 -4.26 -22.63 7.58
N VAL A 206 -3.40 -22.22 8.50
CA VAL A 206 -2.17 -21.46 8.18
C VAL A 206 -1.07 -22.46 7.81
N LEU A 207 -0.49 -22.30 6.61
CA LEU A 207 0.59 -23.15 6.11
C LEU A 207 1.97 -22.49 6.27
N LEU A 208 2.03 -21.15 6.18
CA LEU A 208 3.22 -20.34 6.38
C LEU A 208 2.82 -18.97 6.94
N ASN A 209 3.53 -18.50 7.96
CA ASN A 209 3.37 -17.16 8.51
C ASN A 209 4.68 -16.70 9.14
N GLU A 210 5.50 -15.98 8.37
CA GLU A 210 6.87 -15.63 8.76
C GLU A 210 7.23 -14.20 8.34
N THR A 211 8.26 -13.65 8.98
CA THR A 211 8.86 -12.37 8.58
C THR A 211 9.82 -12.58 7.41
N GLY A 212 9.60 -11.86 6.30
CA GLY A 212 10.39 -11.93 5.07
C GLY A 212 11.57 -10.96 4.99
N GLY A 213 12.07 -10.48 6.14
CA GLY A 213 13.11 -9.46 6.21
C GLY A 213 12.54 -8.03 6.24
N HIS A 214 13.37 -7.05 5.84
CA HIS A 214 13.06 -5.63 5.98
C HIS A 214 13.54 -4.80 4.79
N LEU A 215 13.01 -3.58 4.68
CA LEU A 215 13.44 -2.54 3.76
C LEU A 215 13.43 -1.20 4.49
N LEU A 216 14.58 -0.56 4.64
CA LEU A 216 14.65 0.81 5.12
C LEU A 216 14.69 1.75 3.92
N ARG A 217 13.85 2.79 3.96
CA ARG A 217 13.84 3.86 2.96
C ARG A 217 14.14 5.17 3.67
N THR A 218 15.06 5.94 3.13
CA THR A 218 15.48 7.22 3.72
C THR A 218 15.23 8.36 2.74
N LYS A 219 14.69 9.46 3.23
CA LYS A 219 14.38 10.65 2.43
C LYS A 219 14.85 11.91 3.15
N SER A 220 15.00 13.01 2.39
CA SER A 220 15.18 14.33 3.01
C SER A 220 14.00 14.64 3.94
N HIS A 221 14.29 15.19 5.11
CA HIS A 221 13.31 15.64 6.09
C HIS A 221 12.36 16.70 5.51
N GLU A 222 12.83 17.48 4.54
CA GLU A 222 12.02 18.52 3.86
C GLU A 222 11.04 17.94 2.84
N SER A 223 11.15 16.65 2.51
CA SER A 223 10.30 16.01 1.50
C SER A 223 9.05 15.38 2.11
N ASN A 224 7.89 15.78 1.60
CA ASN A 224 6.60 15.20 2.00
C ASN A 224 6.35 13.79 1.40
N GLU A 225 7.08 13.41 0.34
CA GLU A 225 6.91 12.12 -0.34
C GLU A 225 8.08 11.17 -0.07
N GLY A 226 7.84 9.85 -0.16
CA GLY A 226 8.81 8.81 0.27
C GLY A 226 9.01 7.66 -0.71
N GLY A 227 8.48 7.75 -1.93
CA GLY A 227 8.60 6.71 -2.94
C GLY A 227 9.99 6.66 -3.56
N VAL A 228 10.67 5.51 -3.51
CA VAL A 228 11.98 5.30 -4.17
C VAL A 228 11.81 5.33 -5.69
N ALA A 229 10.84 4.57 -6.22
CA ALA A 229 10.55 4.54 -7.65
C ALA A 229 10.06 5.89 -8.21
N ALA A 230 9.52 6.75 -7.33
CA ALA A 230 9.11 8.11 -7.67
C ALA A 230 10.24 9.15 -7.48
N GLY A 231 11.44 8.72 -7.06
CA GLY A 231 12.62 9.58 -6.91
C GLY A 231 12.68 10.38 -5.61
N PHE A 232 11.80 10.13 -4.63
CA PHE A 232 11.75 10.90 -3.38
C PHE A 232 12.61 10.33 -2.25
N ALA A 233 12.91 9.03 -2.27
CA ALA A 233 13.69 8.34 -1.25
C ALA A 233 14.83 7.50 -1.86
N VAL A 234 15.81 7.15 -1.03
CA VAL A 234 16.86 6.17 -1.33
C VAL A 234 16.67 4.90 -0.48
N ILE A 235 17.30 3.80 -0.91
CA ILE A 235 17.36 2.57 -0.11
C ILE A 235 18.43 2.72 0.96
N ASP A 236 18.15 2.17 2.14
CA ASP A 236 19.02 2.26 3.30
C ASP A 236 19.03 0.93 4.08
N SER A 237 19.85 0.85 5.12
CA SER A 237 19.95 -0.28 6.05
C SER A 237 19.93 0.19 7.50
N PRO A 238 19.20 -0.47 8.41
CA PRO A 238 19.19 -0.08 9.81
C PRO A 238 20.50 -0.43 10.51
N LEU A 239 21.05 0.54 11.26
CA LEU A 239 22.05 0.30 12.29
C LEU A 239 21.33 0.20 13.65
N LEU A 240 21.42 -0.95 14.31
CA LEU A 240 20.89 -1.11 15.66
C LEU A 240 21.83 -0.42 16.65
N VAL A 241 21.27 0.46 17.47
CA VAL A 241 21.98 1.30 18.46
C VAL A 241 21.55 0.97 19.88
#